data_AF-A0A952SY96-F1
#
_entry.id   AF-A0A952SY96-F1
#
_cell.length_a   1.000
_cell.length_b   1.000
_cell.length_c   1.000
_cell.angle_alpha   90.00
_cell.angle_beta   90.00
_cell.angle_gamma   90.00
#
_symmetry.space_group_name_H-M   'P 1'
#
loop_
_entity.id
_entity.type
_entity.pdbx_description
1 polymer ?
#
loop_
_entity_poly.entity_id
_entity_poly.type
_entity_poly.pdbx_seq_one_letter_code
_entity_poly.pdbx_strand_id
1 'polypeptide(L)'
;MDGGIGIDTASYSNGTAGVTVNLSLTTAQNTVGAGSDTLLNLENLTGSNFNDNFIGNAGNNVLSGLSGNDKLTGGAGNDMLVGGLWADSLNGGLGNDTFDYNAVNESPVGTGRDVITGFAGSGAAIGDQIDLTTIDANSLLAGNQTFIFGGSFTAGHLRYVGGVLQGNTDADVAAEFEIQLVGAPALVVGGAGTDILL
;
A
#
# COMPACT_ATOMS: atom_id res chain seq x y z
N MET A 1 -24.23 -3.13 -9.12
CA MET A 1 -23.38 -2.35 -10.05
C MET A 1 -22.67 -3.33 -10.96
N ASP A 2 -22.53 -2.98 -12.22
CA ASP A 2 -21.75 -3.70 -13.22
C ASP A 2 -20.92 -2.64 -13.97
N GLY A 3 -19.59 -2.72 -13.91
CA GLY A 3 -18.69 -1.74 -14.53
C GLY A 3 -18.62 -1.86 -16.05
N GLY A 4 -18.62 -3.09 -16.56
CA GLY A 4 -18.67 -3.38 -17.99
C GLY A 4 -17.28 -3.36 -18.64
N ILE A 5 -17.10 -2.48 -19.64
CA ILE A 5 -15.83 -2.37 -20.38
C ILE A 5 -15.09 -1.14 -19.88
N GLY A 6 -13.83 -1.31 -19.53
CA GLY A 6 -12.95 -0.20 -19.18
C GLY A 6 -12.20 -0.53 -17.91
N ILE A 7 -11.92 0.53 -17.14
CA ILE A 7 -11.40 0.46 -15.79
C ILE A 7 -12.46 1.13 -14.91
N ASP A 8 -13.10 0.33 -14.07
CA ASP A 8 -14.25 0.75 -13.29
C ASP A 8 -13.96 0.70 -11.79
N THR A 9 -14.47 1.70 -11.07
CA THR A 9 -14.25 1.88 -9.63
C THR A 9 -15.57 1.89 -8.87
N ALA A 10 -15.71 1.01 -7.88
CA ALA A 10 -16.70 1.21 -6.82
C ALA A 10 -16.08 2.06 -5.70
N SER A 11 -16.75 3.15 -5.34
CA SER A 11 -16.27 4.10 -4.34
C SER A 11 -17.23 4.22 -3.17
N TYR A 12 -16.69 4.08 -1.96
CA TYR A 12 -17.38 4.19 -0.68
C TYR A 12 -16.91 5.42 0.13
N SER A 13 -16.26 6.39 -0.52
CA SER A 13 -15.58 7.52 0.14
C SER A 13 -16.50 8.44 0.95
N ASN A 14 -17.79 8.43 0.65
CA ASN A 14 -18.82 9.18 1.38
C ASN A 14 -19.57 8.33 2.42
N GLY A 15 -19.10 7.10 2.66
CA GLY A 15 -19.65 6.18 3.65
C GLY A 15 -19.47 6.71 5.08
N THR A 16 -20.43 6.40 5.94
CA THR A 16 -20.42 6.83 7.35
C THR A 16 -19.97 5.71 8.30
N ALA A 17 -19.46 4.61 7.76
CA ALA A 17 -18.93 3.45 8.46
C ALA A 17 -18.03 2.65 7.51
N GLY A 18 -17.18 1.79 8.08
CA GLY A 18 -16.31 0.90 7.31
C GLY A 18 -17.10 -0.13 6.51
N VAL A 19 -16.55 -0.51 5.36
CA VAL A 19 -17.14 -1.45 4.41
C VAL A 19 -16.29 -2.71 4.24
N THR A 20 -16.94 -3.82 3.90
CA THR A 20 -16.25 -5.06 3.53
C THR A 20 -16.65 -5.45 2.12
N VAL A 21 -15.69 -5.49 1.20
CA VAL A 21 -15.98 -5.71 -0.22
C VAL A 21 -15.03 -6.76 -0.77
N ASN A 22 -15.59 -7.72 -1.51
CA ASN A 22 -14.85 -8.75 -2.21
C ASN A 22 -15.26 -8.75 -3.69
N LEU A 23 -14.35 -8.33 -4.57
CA LEU A 23 -14.57 -8.30 -6.03
C LEU A 23 -14.58 -9.69 -6.67
N SER A 24 -14.10 -10.71 -5.98
CA SER A 24 -14.18 -12.11 -6.44
C SER A 24 -15.59 -12.70 -6.30
N LEU A 25 -16.50 -12.03 -5.59
CA LEU A 25 -17.90 -12.47 -5.43
C LEU A 25 -18.77 -11.89 -6.54
N THR A 26 -19.41 -12.77 -7.30
CA THR A 26 -20.35 -12.38 -8.37
C THR A 26 -21.81 -12.36 -7.94
N THR A 27 -22.08 -12.54 -6.64
CA THR A 27 -23.42 -12.52 -6.05
C THR A 27 -23.56 -11.35 -5.08
N ALA A 28 -24.77 -11.12 -4.59
CA ALA A 28 -24.97 -10.16 -3.52
C ALA A 28 -24.09 -10.49 -2.30
N GLN A 29 -23.41 -9.46 -1.78
CA GLN A 29 -22.54 -9.52 -0.61
C GLN A 29 -22.97 -8.46 0.39
N ASN A 30 -22.90 -8.79 1.68
CA ASN A 30 -23.15 -7.83 2.74
C ASN A 30 -21.91 -6.96 2.93
N THR A 31 -21.95 -5.73 2.42
CA THR A 31 -20.86 -4.77 2.50
C THR A 31 -20.80 -4.04 3.84
N VAL A 32 -21.64 -4.43 4.80
CA VAL A 32 -21.72 -3.88 6.16
C VAL A 32 -22.13 -2.41 6.13
N GLY A 33 -21.17 -1.48 6.10
CA GLY A 33 -21.44 -0.03 6.11
C GLY A 33 -22.25 0.49 4.92
N ALA A 34 -22.33 -0.28 3.83
CA ALA A 34 -23.11 0.05 2.64
C ALA A 34 -24.29 -0.91 2.37
N GLY A 35 -24.57 -1.84 3.28
CA GLY A 35 -25.71 -2.76 3.16
C GLY A 35 -25.41 -3.98 2.29
N SER A 36 -26.15 -4.16 1.20
CA SER A 36 -25.99 -5.33 0.31
C SER A 36 -25.75 -4.88 -1.11
N ASP A 37 -24.56 -5.17 -1.64
CA ASP A 37 -24.16 -4.82 -2.99
C ASP A 37 -23.99 -6.07 -3.85
N THR A 38 -24.25 -5.96 -5.15
CA THR A 38 -23.77 -6.93 -6.15
C THR A 38 -22.83 -6.15 -7.06
N LEU A 39 -21.57 -6.56 -7.10
CA LEU A 39 -20.51 -5.84 -7.80
C LEU A 39 -19.94 -6.78 -8.86
N LEU A 40 -19.99 -6.37 -10.12
CA LEU A 40 -19.55 -7.17 -11.26
C LEU A 40 -18.64 -6.31 -12.14
N ASN A 41 -17.63 -6.94 -12.75
CA ASN A 41 -16.73 -6.32 -13.73
C ASN A 41 -16.18 -4.97 -13.21
N LEU A 42 -15.51 -5.02 -12.05
CA LEU A 42 -14.82 -3.88 -11.45
C LEU A 42 -13.36 -4.23 -11.26
N GLU A 43 -12.51 -3.23 -11.46
CA GLU A 43 -11.07 -3.33 -11.26
C GLU A 43 -10.66 -2.65 -9.96
N ASN A 44 -11.39 -1.62 -9.51
CA ASN A 44 -10.91 -0.77 -8.41
C ASN A 44 -11.92 -0.63 -7.28
N LEU A 45 -11.38 -0.45 -6.07
CA LEU A 45 -12.13 -0.10 -4.87
C LEU A 45 -11.53 1.14 -4.22
N THR A 46 -12.41 2.05 -3.80
CA THR A 46 -12.05 3.15 -2.90
C THR A 46 -12.88 3.03 -1.63
N GLY A 47 -12.18 3.05 -0.50
CA GLY A 47 -12.67 2.95 0.86
C GLY A 47 -13.49 4.15 1.32
N SER A 48 -13.94 4.04 2.56
CA SER A 48 -14.48 5.09 3.40
C SER A 48 -13.35 5.73 4.22
N ASN A 49 -13.67 6.63 5.17
CA ASN A 49 -12.65 7.13 6.13
C ASN A 49 -12.66 6.32 7.44
N PHE A 50 -13.07 5.05 7.36
CA PHE A 50 -13.17 4.11 8.48
C PHE A 50 -12.53 2.80 8.07
N ASN A 51 -12.27 1.94 9.04
CA ASN A 51 -11.67 0.63 8.84
C ASN A 51 -12.44 -0.22 7.82
N ASP A 52 -11.86 -0.38 6.64
CA ASP A 52 -12.37 -1.15 5.53
C ASP A 52 -11.65 -2.50 5.41
N ASN A 53 -12.31 -3.44 4.72
CA ASN A 53 -11.73 -4.74 4.42
C ASN A 53 -12.03 -5.12 2.97
N PHE A 54 -11.00 -5.00 2.12
CA PHE A 54 -11.10 -5.23 0.69
C PHE A 54 -10.36 -6.48 0.26
N ILE A 55 -11.00 -7.20 -0.66
CA ILE A 55 -10.44 -8.32 -1.40
C ILE A 55 -10.69 -8.04 -2.88
N GLY A 56 -9.62 -7.95 -3.66
CA GLY A 56 -9.71 -7.85 -5.11
C GLY A 56 -10.12 -9.18 -5.76
N ASN A 57 -9.80 -9.35 -7.03
CA ASN A 57 -10.15 -10.52 -7.81
C ASN A 57 -8.89 -11.15 -8.44
N ALA A 58 -9.03 -11.71 -9.64
CA ALA A 58 -7.92 -12.35 -10.36
C ALA A 58 -7.33 -11.48 -11.48
N GLY A 59 -7.86 -10.26 -11.64
CA GLY A 59 -7.31 -9.23 -12.50
C GLY A 59 -6.59 -8.17 -11.69
N ASN A 60 -5.92 -7.25 -12.38
CA ASN A 60 -5.19 -6.17 -11.74
C ASN A 60 -6.16 -5.19 -11.07
N ASN A 61 -6.00 -4.99 -9.77
CA ASN A 61 -6.84 -4.12 -8.98
C ASN A 61 -6.11 -2.90 -8.44
N VAL A 62 -6.82 -1.77 -8.34
CA VAL A 62 -6.39 -0.63 -7.51
C VAL A 62 -7.27 -0.57 -6.28
N LEU A 63 -6.67 -0.80 -5.11
CA LEU A 63 -7.35 -0.79 -3.82
C LEU A 63 -6.84 0.39 -3.00
N SER A 64 -7.74 1.31 -2.64
CA SER A 64 -7.42 2.47 -1.80
C SER A 64 -8.27 2.47 -0.54
N GLY A 65 -7.65 2.42 0.64
CA GLY A 65 -8.31 2.42 1.95
C GLY A 65 -8.73 3.81 2.44
N LEU A 66 -7.94 4.84 2.09
CA LEU A 66 -8.07 6.24 2.52
C LEU A 66 -7.62 6.48 3.96
N SER A 67 -8.50 6.31 4.95
CA SER A 67 -8.17 6.56 6.35
C SER A 67 -8.87 5.51 7.18
N GLY A 68 -8.21 5.09 8.26
CA GLY A 68 -8.72 4.01 9.10
C GLY A 68 -7.71 2.89 9.11
N ASN A 69 -7.93 1.89 9.96
CA ASN A 69 -7.07 0.72 9.93
C ASN A 69 -7.64 -0.27 8.94
N ASP A 70 -7.13 -0.23 7.72
CA ASP A 70 -7.68 -0.94 6.58
C ASP A 70 -7.00 -2.29 6.38
N LYS A 71 -7.74 -3.23 5.80
CA LYS A 71 -7.21 -4.52 5.36
C LYS A 71 -7.42 -4.66 3.87
N LEU A 72 -6.34 -4.61 3.11
CA LEU A 72 -6.37 -4.68 1.65
C LEU A 72 -5.69 -5.96 1.18
N THR A 73 -6.40 -6.77 0.41
CA THR A 73 -5.87 -7.98 -0.25
C THR A 73 -6.11 -7.86 -1.75
N GLY A 74 -5.05 -7.78 -2.56
CA GLY A 74 -5.14 -7.66 -4.02
C GLY A 74 -5.74 -8.91 -4.67
N GLY A 75 -5.15 -10.07 -4.38
CA GLY A 75 -5.65 -11.35 -4.86
C GLY A 75 -4.67 -11.96 -5.85
N ALA A 76 -5.08 -12.13 -7.10
CA ALA A 76 -4.16 -12.49 -8.17
C ALA A 76 -4.17 -11.38 -9.23
N GLY A 77 -3.05 -11.16 -9.89
CA GLY A 77 -2.88 -10.03 -10.80
C GLY A 77 -1.74 -9.15 -10.32
N ASN A 78 -1.48 -8.06 -11.02
CA ASN A 78 -0.52 -7.06 -10.58
C ASN A 78 -1.32 -5.91 -9.96
N ASP A 79 -1.38 -5.89 -8.65
CA ASP A 79 -2.27 -5.00 -7.90
C ASP A 79 -1.53 -3.75 -7.40
N MET A 80 -2.27 -2.65 -7.22
CA MET A 80 -1.77 -1.45 -6.56
C MET A 80 -2.58 -1.21 -5.28
N LEU A 81 -1.90 -1.24 -4.14
CA LEU A 81 -2.50 -1.11 -2.81
C LEU A 81 -2.02 0.21 -2.19
N VAL A 82 -2.99 1.09 -1.88
CA VAL A 82 -2.79 2.32 -1.12
C VAL A 82 -3.55 2.17 0.20
N GLY A 83 -2.85 1.90 1.29
CA GLY A 83 -3.46 1.81 2.63
C GLY A 83 -4.13 3.13 3.00
N GLY A 84 -3.30 4.18 3.03
CA GLY A 84 -3.73 5.53 3.37
C GLY A 84 -3.26 5.89 4.77
N LEU A 85 -4.06 6.63 5.52
CA LEU A 85 -3.70 7.02 6.88
C LEU A 85 -4.05 5.91 7.88
N TRP A 86 -3.22 5.84 8.93
CA TRP A 86 -3.33 4.93 10.08
C TRP A 86 -2.65 3.59 9.83
N ALA A 87 -3.03 2.53 10.55
CA ALA A 87 -2.27 1.28 10.56
C ALA A 87 -2.96 0.24 9.67
N ASP A 88 -2.38 0.01 8.50
CA ASP A 88 -2.98 -0.85 7.48
C ASP A 88 -2.32 -2.23 7.41
N SER A 89 -3.12 -3.20 6.97
CA SER A 89 -2.67 -4.55 6.64
C SER A 89 -2.80 -4.78 5.15
N LEU A 90 -1.66 -4.86 4.47
CA LEU A 90 -1.58 -4.96 3.02
C LEU A 90 -1.07 -6.34 2.59
N ASN A 91 -1.71 -6.90 1.56
CA ASN A 91 -1.31 -8.17 0.96
C ASN A 91 -1.59 -8.09 -0.54
N GLY A 92 -0.54 -8.03 -1.35
CA GLY A 92 -0.69 -8.00 -2.81
C GLY A 92 -1.29 -9.32 -3.31
N GLY A 93 -0.59 -10.42 -3.05
CA GLY A 93 -1.10 -11.75 -3.29
C GLY A 93 -0.23 -12.48 -4.30
N LEU A 94 -0.82 -12.93 -5.41
CA LEU A 94 -0.09 -13.54 -6.52
C LEU A 94 0.10 -12.54 -7.64
N GLY A 95 1.35 -12.31 -8.04
CA GLY A 95 1.68 -11.41 -9.14
C GLY A 95 2.77 -10.46 -8.69
N ASN A 96 2.89 -9.34 -9.39
CA ASN A 96 3.86 -8.31 -9.07
C ASN A 96 3.10 -7.08 -8.59
N ASP A 97 3.03 -6.93 -7.28
CA ASP A 97 2.16 -5.94 -6.65
C ASP A 97 2.93 -4.67 -6.30
N THR A 98 2.23 -3.55 -6.16
CA THR A 98 2.80 -2.26 -5.76
C THR A 98 2.10 -1.78 -4.49
N PHE A 99 2.87 -1.55 -3.43
CA PHE A 99 2.43 -0.90 -2.21
C PHE A 99 2.87 0.56 -2.28
N ASP A 100 1.91 1.45 -2.50
CA ASP A 100 2.17 2.86 -2.80
C ASP A 100 1.97 3.75 -1.57
N TYR A 101 3.01 4.53 -1.25
CA TYR A 101 3.05 5.46 -0.11
C TYR A 101 3.27 6.89 -0.61
N ASN A 102 2.23 7.70 -0.46
CA ASN A 102 2.16 9.08 -0.94
C ASN A 102 2.67 10.11 0.06
N ALA A 103 2.76 9.77 1.35
CA ALA A 103 3.27 10.66 2.39
C ALA A 103 3.86 9.91 3.59
N VAL A 104 4.77 10.56 4.32
CA VAL A 104 5.41 9.99 5.53
C VAL A 104 4.40 9.58 6.61
N ASN A 105 3.25 10.26 6.68
CA ASN A 105 2.22 10.03 7.69
C ASN A 105 1.19 8.97 7.30
N GLU A 106 1.36 8.31 6.15
CA GLU A 106 0.57 7.14 5.79
C GLU A 106 1.03 5.91 6.57
N SER A 107 2.33 5.79 6.89
CA SER A 107 2.84 4.75 7.77
C SER A 107 3.82 5.28 8.82
N PRO A 108 3.33 6.08 9.79
CA PRO A 108 4.16 6.71 10.80
C PRO A 108 4.82 5.67 11.74
N VAL A 109 5.90 6.08 12.38
CA VAL A 109 6.61 5.26 13.37
C VAL A 109 5.69 4.78 14.49
N GLY A 110 5.86 3.52 14.92
CA GLY A 110 5.19 2.98 16.10
C GLY A 110 3.88 2.25 15.78
N THR A 111 2.76 2.69 16.37
CA THR A 111 1.47 1.97 16.30
C THR A 111 0.66 2.28 15.05
N GLY A 112 0.98 3.34 14.32
CA GLY A 112 0.40 3.68 13.03
C GLY A 112 1.16 3.06 11.86
N ARG A 113 2.12 2.17 12.12
CA ARG A 113 2.93 1.53 11.08
C ARG A 113 2.13 0.46 10.36
N ASP A 114 2.21 0.47 9.04
CA ASP A 114 1.66 -0.55 8.16
C ASP A 114 2.40 -1.87 8.20
N VAL A 115 1.67 -2.92 7.85
CA VAL A 115 2.16 -4.30 7.77
C VAL A 115 1.86 -4.89 6.40
N ILE A 116 2.91 -5.15 5.63
CA ILE A 116 2.84 -5.90 4.38
C ILE A 116 3.11 -7.38 4.68
N THR A 117 2.12 -8.22 4.38
CA THR A 117 2.14 -9.66 4.69
C THR A 117 2.46 -10.57 3.50
N GLY A 118 2.33 -10.04 2.29
CA GLY A 118 2.45 -10.80 1.04
C GLY A 118 3.69 -10.48 0.20
N PHE A 119 4.66 -9.72 0.73
CA PHE A 119 5.79 -9.19 -0.05
C PHE A 119 6.66 -10.31 -0.66
N ALA A 120 6.38 -10.65 -1.92
CA ALA A 120 7.09 -11.68 -2.66
C ALA A 120 8.44 -11.14 -3.15
N GLY A 121 9.51 -11.50 -2.45
CA GLY A 121 10.87 -11.08 -2.81
C GLY A 121 11.30 -11.63 -4.18
N SER A 122 11.63 -10.71 -5.11
CA SER A 122 12.47 -10.74 -6.34
C SER A 122 12.82 -12.04 -7.12
N GLY A 123 12.21 -13.20 -6.84
CA GLY A 123 12.53 -14.48 -7.46
C GLY A 123 11.80 -14.79 -8.78
N ALA A 124 10.82 -13.97 -9.17
CA ALA A 124 10.05 -14.13 -10.40
C ALA A 124 10.18 -12.89 -11.30
N ALA A 125 11.39 -12.61 -11.80
CA ALA A 125 11.70 -11.64 -12.86
C ALA A 125 11.40 -10.14 -12.63
N ILE A 126 10.58 -9.77 -11.65
CA ILE A 126 10.57 -8.55 -10.80
C ILE A 126 9.50 -8.85 -9.74
N GLY A 127 9.83 -8.76 -8.45
CA GLY A 127 8.87 -9.06 -7.37
C GLY A 127 7.95 -7.87 -7.06
N ASP A 128 7.32 -7.94 -5.90
CA ASP A 128 6.54 -6.83 -5.36
C ASP A 128 7.39 -5.57 -5.17
N GLN A 129 6.72 -4.43 -5.19
CA GLN A 129 7.31 -3.11 -5.12
C GLN A 129 6.76 -2.31 -3.95
N ILE A 130 7.64 -1.61 -3.24
CA ILE A 130 7.25 -0.48 -2.39
C ILE A 130 7.58 0.78 -3.15
N ASP A 131 6.56 1.57 -3.47
CA ASP A 131 6.70 2.86 -4.15
C ASP A 131 6.72 3.99 -3.11
N LEU A 132 7.84 4.72 -3.07
CA LEU A 132 8.05 5.90 -2.21
C LEU A 132 8.30 7.15 -3.06
N THR A 133 8.04 7.11 -4.38
CA THR A 133 8.44 8.16 -5.35
C THR A 133 7.84 9.53 -5.11
N THR A 134 6.78 9.60 -4.33
CA THR A 134 6.10 10.84 -3.92
C THR A 134 6.64 11.42 -2.62
N ILE A 135 7.35 10.64 -1.81
CA ILE A 135 7.90 11.07 -0.53
C ILE A 135 9.25 11.73 -0.77
N ASP A 136 9.36 13.00 -0.38
CA ASP A 136 10.64 13.71 -0.40
C ASP A 136 11.60 13.14 0.64
N ALA A 137 12.69 12.55 0.17
CA ALA A 137 13.68 11.94 1.03
C ALA A 137 14.45 12.96 1.89
N ASN A 138 14.42 14.26 1.60
CA ASN A 138 15.12 15.25 2.41
C ASN A 138 14.41 16.61 2.46
N SER A 139 13.55 16.76 3.47
CA SER A 139 12.78 17.98 3.75
C SER A 139 13.60 19.26 3.97
N LEU A 140 14.93 19.16 4.12
CA LEU A 140 15.84 20.30 4.28
C LEU A 140 16.27 20.92 2.95
N LEU A 141 16.07 20.21 1.84
CA LEU A 141 16.44 20.64 0.50
C LEU A 141 15.16 20.88 -0.33
N ALA A 142 15.32 21.64 -1.42
CA ALA A 142 14.18 21.97 -2.28
C ALA A 142 14.01 20.91 -3.38
N GLY A 143 12.76 20.51 -3.62
CA GLY A 143 12.39 19.50 -4.62
C GLY A 143 12.18 18.14 -3.97
N ASN A 144 11.86 17.12 -4.78
CA ASN A 144 11.73 15.75 -4.31
C ASN A 144 13.08 15.01 -4.44
N GLN A 145 13.73 14.68 -3.32
CA GLN A 145 14.99 13.94 -3.32
C GLN A 145 14.72 12.44 -3.28
N THR A 146 15.60 11.67 -3.94
CA THR A 146 15.57 10.21 -3.89
C THR A 146 16.20 9.69 -2.61
N PHE A 147 15.60 8.66 -2.03
CA PHE A 147 16.16 7.88 -0.95
C PHE A 147 17.40 7.07 -1.37
N ILE A 148 18.27 6.80 -0.39
CA ILE A 148 19.45 5.95 -0.55
C ILE A 148 19.53 4.89 0.54
N PHE A 149 19.96 3.68 0.17
CA PHE A 149 20.19 2.58 1.12
C PHE A 149 21.60 2.60 1.70
N GLY A 150 21.69 2.33 3.00
CA GLY A 150 22.97 2.19 3.71
C GLY A 150 23.48 3.52 4.27
N GLY A 151 24.76 3.58 4.67
CA GLY A 151 25.34 4.78 5.26
C GLY A 151 24.90 5.04 6.71
N SER A 152 25.19 6.25 7.20
CA SER A 152 24.68 6.73 8.50
C SER A 152 23.23 7.16 8.33
N PHE A 153 22.35 6.75 9.24
CA PHE A 153 20.92 7.05 9.16
C PHE A 153 20.66 8.54 9.47
N THR A 154 20.67 9.36 8.42
CA THR A 154 20.36 10.80 8.40
C THR A 154 19.33 11.07 7.31
N ALA A 155 18.89 12.32 7.13
CA ALA A 155 18.07 12.75 5.99
C ALA A 155 18.47 12.07 4.66
N GLY A 156 17.50 11.50 3.96
CA GLY A 156 17.68 10.82 2.69
C GLY A 156 17.87 9.32 2.78
N HIS A 157 18.00 8.74 3.98
CA HIS A 157 18.39 7.34 4.11
C HIS A 157 17.24 6.41 4.43
N LEU A 158 17.29 5.24 3.79
CA LEU A 158 16.51 4.06 4.14
C LEU A 158 17.41 3.03 4.84
N ARG A 159 16.82 2.33 5.82
CA ARG A 159 17.42 1.14 6.42
C ARG A 159 16.36 0.06 6.61
N TYR A 160 16.81 -1.20 6.54
CA TYR A 160 15.95 -2.36 6.75
C TYR A 160 16.51 -3.20 7.90
N VAL A 161 15.82 -3.21 9.04
CA VAL A 161 16.29 -3.87 10.27
C VAL A 161 15.13 -4.57 10.96
N GLY A 162 15.31 -5.84 11.33
CA GLY A 162 14.30 -6.59 12.08
C GLY A 162 12.99 -6.82 11.33
N GLY A 163 13.02 -6.82 9.99
CA GLY A 163 11.82 -6.92 9.15
C GLY A 163 11.13 -5.57 8.90
N VAL A 164 11.65 -4.47 9.42
CA VAL A 164 11.06 -3.13 9.28
C VAL A 164 11.92 -2.28 8.35
N LEU A 165 11.31 -1.76 7.29
CA LEU A 165 11.86 -0.67 6.48
C LEU A 165 11.62 0.64 7.22
N GLN A 166 12.64 1.47 7.34
CA GLN A 166 12.58 2.74 8.05
C GLN A 166 13.21 3.82 7.17
N GLY A 167 12.56 4.97 7.04
CA GLY A 167 13.08 6.12 6.30
C GLY A 167 13.23 7.35 7.17
N ASN A 168 14.31 8.10 6.91
CA ASN A 168 14.58 9.38 7.52
C ASN A 168 14.57 10.47 6.43
N THR A 169 13.79 11.51 6.66
CA THR A 169 13.51 12.64 5.79
C THR A 169 13.98 13.97 6.37
N ASP A 170 14.54 14.01 7.58
CA ASP A 170 14.93 15.24 8.25
C ASP A 170 16.34 15.21 8.88
N ALA A 171 16.68 16.26 9.64
CA ALA A 171 18.03 16.46 10.16
C ALA A 171 18.42 15.51 11.30
N ASP A 172 17.50 14.76 11.88
CA ASP A 172 17.75 13.96 13.07
C ASP A 172 18.21 12.52 12.74
N VAL A 173 18.16 11.62 13.72
CA VAL A 173 18.57 10.19 13.58
C VAL A 173 17.41 9.22 13.85
N ALA A 174 16.21 9.75 14.05
CA ALA A 174 14.97 9.01 14.14
C ALA A 174 14.49 8.62 12.72
N ALA A 175 13.50 7.75 12.67
CA ALA A 175 12.80 7.49 11.43
C ALA A 175 11.52 8.33 11.44
N GLU A 176 11.06 8.75 10.26
CA GLU A 176 9.81 9.51 10.11
C GLU A 176 8.68 8.60 9.63
N PHE A 177 9.00 7.51 8.96
CA PHE A 177 8.07 6.45 8.63
C PHE A 177 8.72 5.07 8.80
N GLU A 178 7.86 4.07 9.00
CA GLU A 178 8.27 2.68 9.07
C GLU A 178 7.29 1.82 8.28
N ILE A 179 7.73 0.72 7.67
CA ILE A 179 6.86 -0.27 7.02
C ILE A 179 7.31 -1.66 7.47
N GLN A 180 6.42 -2.42 8.11
CA GLN A 180 6.73 -3.78 8.52
C GLN A 180 6.53 -4.75 7.35
N LEU A 181 7.58 -5.48 6.99
CA LEU A 181 7.50 -6.57 6.04
C LEU A 181 7.51 -7.90 6.80
N VAL A 182 6.49 -8.71 6.59
CA VAL A 182 6.44 -10.08 7.12
C VAL A 182 7.16 -11.02 6.16
N GLY A 183 7.85 -12.03 6.70
CA GLY A 183 8.63 -12.98 5.89
C GLY A 183 10.09 -12.58 5.65
N ALA A 184 10.49 -11.39 6.10
CA ALA A 184 11.86 -10.86 6.02
C ALA A 184 12.47 -10.92 4.60
N PRO A 185 11.80 -10.34 3.58
CA PRO A 185 12.34 -10.28 2.23
C PRO A 185 13.68 -9.53 2.20
N ALA A 186 14.53 -9.91 1.24
CA ALA A 186 15.70 -9.09 0.91
C ALA A 186 15.23 -7.92 0.04
N LEU A 187 15.47 -6.70 0.49
CA LEU A 187 15.16 -5.50 -0.28
C LEU A 187 16.34 -5.10 -1.17
N VAL A 188 16.05 -4.76 -2.41
CA VAL A 188 17.00 -4.09 -3.32
C VAL A 188 16.36 -2.84 -3.90
N VAL A 189 17.18 -1.81 -4.11
CA VAL A 189 16.70 -0.59 -4.79
C VAL A 189 16.47 -0.94 -6.26
N GLY A 190 15.31 -0.57 -6.80
CA GLY A 190 14.87 -0.84 -8.18
C GLY A 190 15.75 -0.23 -9.29
N GLY A 191 16.78 0.54 -8.91
CA GLY A 191 17.73 1.18 -9.80
C GLY A 191 18.41 2.38 -9.11
N ALA A 192 19.44 2.94 -9.73
CA ALA A 192 20.00 4.20 -9.25
C ALA A 192 18.98 5.34 -9.49
N GLY A 193 18.59 6.05 -8.44
CA GLY A 193 17.67 7.19 -8.56
C GLY A 193 16.18 6.83 -8.56
N THR A 194 15.80 5.60 -8.20
CA THR A 194 14.40 5.20 -8.08
C THR A 194 14.03 5.04 -6.61
N ASP A 195 12.97 5.71 -6.18
CA ASP A 195 12.35 5.51 -4.86
C ASP A 195 11.44 4.26 -4.82
N ILE A 196 11.75 3.29 -5.67
CA ILE A 196 11.05 1.99 -5.75
C ILE A 196 11.96 0.90 -5.22
N LEU A 197 11.41 0.05 -4.35
CA LEU A 197 12.09 -1.04 -3.68
C LEU A 197 11.51 -2.38 -4.10
N LEU A 198 12.37 -3.36 -4.39
CA LEU A 198 12.04 -4.73 -4.85
C LEU A 198 12.43 -5.80 -3.83
#